data_AF-A0A7C4T8V7-F1
#
_entry.id   AF-A0A7C4T8V7-F1
#
_cell.length_a   1.000
_cell.length_b   1.000
_cell.length_c   1.000
_cell.angle_alpha   90.00
_cell.angle_beta   90.00
_cell.angle_gamma   90.00
#
_symmetry.space_group_name_H-M   'P 1'
#
loop_
_entity.id
_entity.type
_entity.pdbx_description
1 polymer ?
#
loop_
_entity_poly.entity_id
_entity_poly.type
_entity_poly.pdbx_seq_one_letter_code
_entity_poly.pdbx_strand_id
1 'polypeptide(L)'
;MIKNQHTGAKGFRGILVFTGIVEGLGKVEAVRPIGTGFRIGIRPLFSLQDPLIGESISVDGVCLTVTSVEAGLLWMDVSQETAHRSTLGGTRPQELVNLERALRIGDRLGGHFVLGHVDAVGVVKEVRKVERSHWLSISTDPKLSIYMVEKGSITVNGVSLTINRVEGATFEVNIVPHTYEVTNLKHKQSGSKVNIEVDILGKYVYSILTKRADLPLNRESGLTLKKLEEYGW
;
A
#
# COMPACT_ATOMS: atom_id res chain seq x y z
N MET A 1 -31.84 28.07 -22.28
CA MET A 1 -32.05 27.43 -20.96
C MET A 1 -32.25 25.94 -21.17
N ILE A 2 -31.22 25.12 -20.96
CA ILE A 2 -31.39 23.69 -20.66
C ILE A 2 -30.34 23.38 -19.58
N LYS A 3 -30.81 23.26 -18.34
CA LYS A 3 -30.03 22.78 -17.19
C LYS A 3 -29.93 21.27 -17.34
N ASN A 4 -28.75 20.74 -17.70
CA ASN A 4 -28.47 19.33 -17.43
C ASN A 4 -27.93 19.22 -16.00
N GLN A 5 -28.87 18.98 -15.09
CA GLN A 5 -28.59 18.43 -13.78
C GLN A 5 -28.12 16.98 -13.99
N HIS A 6 -26.81 16.75 -13.87
CA HIS A 6 -26.32 15.39 -13.66
C HIS A 6 -26.65 14.99 -12.23
N THR A 7 -27.83 14.38 -12.09
CA THR A 7 -28.27 13.65 -10.90
C THR A 7 -27.38 12.42 -10.70
N GLY A 8 -27.07 12.16 -9.42
CA GLY A 8 -26.04 11.25 -8.96
C GLY A 8 -26.02 9.87 -9.62
N ALA A 9 -24.93 9.61 -10.33
CA ALA A 9 -24.45 8.24 -10.48
C ALA A 9 -23.89 7.82 -9.11
N LYS A 10 -24.66 7.00 -8.36
CA LYS A 10 -24.10 6.18 -7.29
C LYS A 10 -23.11 5.23 -7.94
N GLY A 11 -21.86 5.67 -8.04
CA GLY A 11 -20.76 4.90 -8.60
C GLY A 11 -20.64 3.59 -7.82
N PHE A 12 -20.64 2.49 -8.57
CA PHE A 12 -20.34 1.16 -8.06
C PHE A 12 -18.99 1.23 -7.32
N ARG A 13 -19.00 1.10 -5.98
CA ARG A 13 -17.77 0.91 -5.19
C ARG A 13 -17.31 -0.52 -5.40
N GLY A 14 -16.69 -0.79 -6.56
CA GLY A 14 -15.93 -2.01 -6.78
C GLY A 14 -14.79 -2.12 -5.75
N ILE A 15 -14.27 -3.34 -5.56
CA ILE A 15 -13.05 -3.53 -4.77
C ILE A 15 -11.96 -2.68 -5.44
N LEU A 16 -11.43 -1.73 -4.68
CA LEU A 16 -10.43 -0.79 -5.12
C LEU A 16 -9.04 -1.41 -4.94
N VAL A 17 -8.33 -1.56 -6.04
CA VAL A 17 -7.04 -2.24 -6.12
C VAL A 17 -6.10 -1.42 -6.98
N PHE A 18 -4.84 -1.37 -6.57
CA PHE A 18 -3.68 -0.85 -7.27
C PHE A 18 -2.71 -2.00 -7.54
N THR A 19 -1.66 -1.72 -8.30
CA THR A 19 -0.66 -2.73 -8.69
C THR A 19 0.69 -2.49 -8.02
N GLY A 20 0.89 -1.31 -7.45
CA GLY A 20 2.17 -0.82 -6.98
C GLY A 20 3.11 -0.39 -8.11
N ILE A 21 2.58 -0.17 -9.31
CA ILE A 21 3.33 0.38 -10.44
C ILE A 21 3.05 1.88 -10.50
N VAL A 22 3.92 2.65 -9.88
CA VAL A 22 3.83 4.10 -9.80
C VAL A 22 3.84 4.71 -11.21
N GLU A 23 2.83 5.52 -11.52
CA GLU A 23 2.70 6.22 -12.79
C GLU A 23 3.60 7.46 -12.86
N GLY A 24 3.87 8.08 -11.72
CA GLY A 24 4.85 9.16 -11.60
C GLY A 24 4.77 9.89 -10.27
N LEU A 25 5.53 10.99 -10.20
CA LEU A 25 5.59 11.83 -9.01
C LEU A 25 4.46 12.87 -9.01
N GLY A 26 3.92 13.13 -7.83
CA GLY A 26 3.15 14.30 -7.49
C GLY A 26 3.94 15.23 -6.57
N LYS A 27 3.62 16.52 -6.61
CA LYS A 27 4.13 17.52 -5.69
C LYS A 27 3.00 18.02 -4.80
N VAL A 28 3.18 17.95 -3.49
CA VAL A 28 2.23 18.52 -2.53
C VAL A 28 2.36 20.04 -2.61
N GLU A 29 1.30 20.74 -2.98
CA GLU A 29 1.30 22.22 -3.05
C GLU A 29 0.58 22.85 -1.86
N ALA A 30 -0.36 22.12 -1.25
CA ALA A 30 -1.14 22.64 -0.14
C ALA A 30 -1.54 21.53 0.85
N VAL A 31 -1.57 21.91 2.13
CA VAL A 31 -2.12 21.10 3.23
C VAL A 31 -3.02 22.02 4.05
N ARG A 32 -4.29 21.68 4.21
CA ARG A 32 -5.30 22.51 4.87
C ARG A 32 -6.06 21.69 5.92
N PRO A 33 -6.09 22.08 7.20
CA PRO A 33 -6.89 21.38 8.21
C PRO A 33 -8.38 21.32 7.83
N ILE A 34 -9.04 20.20 8.09
CA ILE A 34 -10.49 20.03 7.93
C ILE A 34 -11.04 19.03 8.95
N GLY A 35 -11.91 19.50 9.85
CA GLY A 35 -12.43 18.66 10.94
C GLY A 35 -11.30 18.08 11.79
N THR A 36 -11.29 16.75 11.96
CA THR A 36 -10.23 16.01 12.68
C THR A 36 -9.05 15.58 11.79
N GLY A 37 -9.12 15.85 10.49
CA GLY A 37 -8.09 15.52 9.51
C GLY A 37 -7.60 16.75 8.76
N PHE A 38 -7.15 16.55 7.52
CA PHE A 38 -6.72 17.63 6.64
C PHE A 38 -6.98 17.27 5.18
N ARG A 39 -7.06 18.28 4.33
CA ARG A 39 -7.10 18.15 2.88
C ARG A 39 -5.73 18.45 2.30
N ILE A 40 -5.27 17.60 1.38
CA ILE A 40 -4.03 17.79 0.63
C ILE A 40 -4.35 18.14 -0.81
N GLY A 41 -3.58 19.07 -1.37
CA GLY A 41 -3.60 19.43 -2.77
C GLY A 41 -2.31 18.96 -3.43
N ILE A 42 -2.41 18.03 -4.39
CA ILE A 42 -1.26 17.43 -5.07
C ILE A 42 -1.30 17.77 -6.56
N ARG A 43 -0.19 18.26 -7.09
CA ARG A 43 0.00 18.49 -8.53
C ARG A 43 0.76 17.31 -9.12
N PRO A 44 0.18 16.52 -10.03
CA PRO A 44 0.93 15.53 -10.80
C PRO A 44 2.04 16.21 -11.61
N LEU A 45 3.25 15.64 -11.58
CA LEU A 45 4.40 16.10 -12.38
C LEU A 45 4.54 15.30 -13.69
N PHE A 46 3.50 14.56 -14.05
CA PHE A 46 3.37 13.80 -15.28
C PHE A 46 1.97 14.04 -15.86
N SER A 47 1.74 13.57 -17.09
CA SER A 47 0.43 13.69 -17.72
C SER A 47 -0.56 12.70 -17.10
N LEU A 48 -1.37 13.21 -16.16
CA LEU A 48 -2.52 12.49 -15.62
C LEU A 48 -3.78 12.93 -16.38
N GLN A 49 -4.30 12.04 -17.22
CA GLN A 49 -5.44 12.33 -18.10
C GLN A 49 -6.77 12.25 -17.35
N ASP A 50 -7.56 13.32 -17.46
CA ASP A 50 -8.94 13.45 -16.99
C ASP A 50 -9.23 12.86 -15.61
N PRO A 51 -8.59 13.39 -14.54
CA PRO A 51 -8.88 12.92 -13.19
C PRO A 51 -10.34 13.21 -12.81
N LEU A 52 -11.02 12.19 -12.30
CA LEU A 52 -12.44 12.22 -11.97
C LEU A 52 -12.66 12.43 -10.47
N ILE A 53 -13.58 13.34 -10.12
CA ILE A 53 -14.06 13.45 -8.74
C ILE A 53 -14.68 12.11 -8.32
N GLY A 54 -14.26 11.60 -7.17
CA GLY A 54 -14.68 10.32 -6.64
C GLY A 54 -13.80 9.13 -7.05
N GLU A 55 -12.84 9.32 -7.96
CA GLU A 55 -11.86 8.26 -8.25
C GLU A 55 -10.87 8.11 -7.09
N SER A 56 -10.23 6.95 -7.02
CA SER A 56 -9.19 6.69 -6.04
C SER A 56 -7.81 6.71 -6.65
N ILE A 57 -6.90 7.39 -5.98
CA ILE A 57 -5.49 7.50 -6.34
C ILE A 57 -4.68 7.13 -5.11
N SER A 58 -3.71 6.24 -5.30
CA SER A 58 -2.70 5.90 -4.31
C SER A 58 -1.69 7.04 -4.22
N VAL A 59 -1.52 7.60 -3.03
CA VAL A 59 -0.55 8.65 -2.70
C VAL A 59 0.45 8.07 -1.72
N ASP A 60 1.69 7.82 -2.16
CA ASP A 60 2.68 7.07 -1.38
C ASP A 60 2.13 5.75 -0.81
N GLY A 61 1.28 5.05 -1.56
CA GLY A 61 0.67 3.80 -1.11
C GLY A 61 -0.57 3.99 -0.21
N VAL A 62 -1.06 5.21 -0.03
CA VAL A 62 -2.32 5.47 0.67
C VAL A 62 -3.42 5.70 -0.34
N CYS A 63 -4.46 4.87 -0.33
CA CYS A 63 -5.66 5.05 -1.13
C CYS A 63 -6.43 6.28 -0.65
N LEU A 64 -6.48 7.32 -1.49
CA LEU A 64 -7.25 8.52 -1.22
C LEU A 64 -8.26 8.76 -2.36
N THR A 65 -9.37 9.42 -2.03
CA THR A 65 -10.40 9.80 -3.01
C THR A 65 -10.21 11.24 -3.45
N VAL A 66 -10.27 11.49 -4.76
CA VAL A 66 -10.27 12.85 -5.31
C VAL A 66 -11.60 13.54 -4.97
N THR A 67 -11.53 14.65 -4.24
CA THR A 67 -12.72 15.41 -3.79
C THR A 67 -12.99 16.65 -4.64
N SER A 68 -11.95 17.27 -5.21
CA SER A 68 -12.07 18.29 -6.26
C SER A 68 -10.80 18.36 -7.11
N VAL A 69 -10.92 18.95 -8.30
CA VAL A 69 -9.79 19.25 -9.19
C VAL A 69 -9.83 20.73 -9.53
N GLU A 70 -8.82 21.49 -9.11
CA GLU A 70 -8.78 22.94 -9.24
C GLU A 70 -7.40 23.38 -9.73
N ALA A 71 -7.33 24.09 -10.87
CA ALA A 71 -6.06 24.58 -11.44
C ALA A 71 -4.96 23.49 -11.59
N GLY A 72 -5.37 22.27 -11.94
CA GLY A 72 -4.49 21.11 -12.08
C GLY A 72 -4.02 20.49 -10.76
N LEU A 73 -4.63 20.89 -9.63
CA LEU A 73 -4.38 20.32 -8.32
C LEU A 73 -5.48 19.32 -7.97
N LEU A 74 -5.07 18.12 -7.58
CA LEU A 74 -5.95 17.07 -7.07
C LEU A 74 -6.11 17.29 -5.58
N TRP A 75 -7.33 17.57 -5.15
CA TRP A 75 -7.66 17.71 -3.74
C TRP A 75 -8.19 16.40 -3.18
N MET A 76 -7.71 16.02 -2.01
CA MET A 76 -8.05 14.74 -1.35
C MET A 76 -8.11 14.94 0.16
N ASP A 77 -9.06 14.31 0.82
CA ASP A 77 -9.21 14.39 2.27
C ASP A 77 -8.47 13.23 2.94
N VAL A 78 -7.65 13.56 3.93
CA VAL A 78 -6.87 12.62 4.76
C VAL A 78 -7.50 12.56 6.15
N SER A 79 -7.99 11.38 6.50
CA SER A 79 -8.57 11.14 7.83
C SER A 79 -7.51 11.17 8.93
N GLN A 80 -7.94 11.39 10.17
CA GLN A 80 -7.04 11.32 11.33
C GLN A 80 -6.34 9.95 11.44
N GLU A 81 -7.06 8.86 11.19
CA GLU A 81 -6.49 7.51 11.23
C GLU A 81 -5.43 7.32 10.14
N THR A 82 -5.72 7.75 8.91
CA THR A 82 -4.76 7.72 7.80
C THR A 82 -3.51 8.54 8.12
N ALA A 83 -3.68 9.72 8.71
CA ALA A 83 -2.58 10.58 9.13
C ALA A 83 -1.70 9.91 10.20
N HIS A 84 -2.29 9.20 11.15
CA HIS A 84 -1.54 8.50 12.20
C HIS A 84 -0.81 7.26 11.69
N ARG A 85 -1.39 6.55 10.72
CA ARG A 85 -0.82 5.29 10.21
C ARG A 85 0.19 5.45 9.08
N SER A 86 0.25 6.62 8.45
CA SER A 86 1.07 6.84 7.26
C SER A 86 1.99 8.04 7.41
N THR A 87 2.93 8.17 6.49
CA THR A 87 3.81 9.34 6.34
C THR A 87 3.03 10.62 6.04
N LEU A 88 1.80 10.53 5.53
CA LEU A 88 0.99 11.69 5.16
C LEU A 88 0.69 12.61 6.33
N GLY A 89 0.61 12.09 7.56
CA GLY A 89 0.41 12.92 8.76
C GLY A 89 1.54 13.92 9.02
N GLY A 90 2.72 13.68 8.46
CA GLY A 90 3.87 14.59 8.53
C GLY A 90 4.11 15.41 7.26
N THR A 91 3.32 15.19 6.19
CA THR A 91 3.58 15.73 4.86
C THR A 91 3.42 17.24 4.81
N ARG A 92 4.32 17.88 4.07
CA ARG A 92 4.40 19.34 3.93
C ARG A 92 4.35 19.77 2.46
N PRO A 93 3.99 21.03 2.17
CA PRO A 93 4.17 21.60 0.85
C PRO A 93 5.60 21.40 0.34
N GLN A 94 5.73 21.24 -0.98
CA GLN A 94 6.94 20.90 -1.74
C GLN A 94 7.40 19.44 -1.64
N GLU A 95 6.82 18.60 -0.78
CA GLU A 95 7.16 17.18 -0.76
C GLU A 95 6.72 16.44 -2.04
N LEU A 96 7.53 15.44 -2.42
CA LEU A 96 7.28 14.58 -3.57
C LEU A 96 6.68 13.25 -3.11
N VAL A 97 5.54 12.90 -3.71
CA VAL A 97 4.78 11.67 -3.43
C VAL A 97 4.66 10.83 -4.69
N ASN A 98 4.65 9.52 -4.55
CA ASN A 98 4.31 8.60 -5.63
C ASN A 98 2.80 8.64 -5.88
N LEU A 99 2.40 8.62 -7.15
CA LEU A 99 1.00 8.55 -7.57
C LEU A 99 0.75 7.33 -8.46
N GLU A 100 -0.36 6.64 -8.21
CA GLU A 100 -0.88 5.55 -9.04
C GLU A 100 -2.42 5.60 -9.00
N ARG A 101 -3.08 5.54 -10.16
CA ARG A 101 -4.54 5.42 -10.23
C ARG A 101 -4.98 4.00 -9.91
N ALA A 102 -6.20 3.87 -9.40
CA ALA A 102 -6.83 2.57 -9.23
C ALA A 102 -6.93 1.82 -10.56
N LEU A 103 -6.71 0.50 -10.50
CA LEU A 103 -6.78 -0.41 -11.63
C LEU A 103 -8.19 -0.40 -12.25
N ARG A 104 -8.29 -0.23 -13.57
CA ARG A 104 -9.55 -0.42 -14.31
C ARG A 104 -9.71 -1.88 -14.73
N ILE A 105 -10.96 -2.31 -14.92
CA ILE A 105 -11.23 -3.64 -15.47
C ILE A 105 -10.58 -3.74 -16.85
N GLY A 106 -9.75 -4.78 -17.04
CA GLY A 106 -9.00 -5.01 -18.28
C GLY A 106 -7.58 -4.45 -18.28
N ASP A 107 -7.19 -3.67 -17.27
CA ASP A 107 -5.80 -3.21 -17.12
C ASP A 107 -4.86 -4.35 -16.74
N ARG A 108 -3.56 -4.13 -16.98
CA ARG A 108 -2.51 -5.10 -16.62
C ARG A 108 -2.15 -4.97 -15.13
N LEU A 109 -2.19 -6.09 -14.41
CA LEU A 109 -1.62 -6.19 -13.06
C LEU A 109 -0.09 -6.36 -13.18
N GLY A 110 0.65 -5.25 -13.18
CA GLY A 110 2.10 -5.25 -13.41
C GLY A 110 2.97 -5.57 -12.20
N GLY A 111 2.46 -5.32 -10.99
CA GLY A 111 3.11 -5.67 -9.73
C GLY A 111 2.34 -6.76 -8.99
N HIS A 112 1.81 -6.45 -7.81
CA HIS A 112 0.98 -7.35 -7.00
C HIS A 112 -0.30 -6.65 -6.54
N PHE A 113 -1.15 -7.33 -5.79
CA PHE A 113 -2.36 -6.72 -5.22
C PHE A 113 -1.98 -5.70 -4.14
N VAL A 114 -2.16 -4.43 -4.45
CA VAL A 114 -1.99 -3.31 -3.51
C VAL A 114 -3.35 -2.70 -3.24
N LEU A 115 -3.74 -2.59 -1.97
CA LEU A 115 -5.02 -2.02 -1.56
C LEU A 115 -4.93 -0.52 -1.32
N GLY A 116 -3.72 -0.01 -1.09
CA GLY A 116 -3.49 1.35 -0.62
C GLY A 116 -3.86 1.51 0.86
N HIS A 117 -3.75 0.43 1.63
CA HIS A 117 -4.08 0.37 3.05
C HIS A 117 -2.80 0.14 3.85
N VAL A 118 -2.08 1.24 4.07
CA VAL A 118 -0.79 1.24 4.79
C VAL A 118 -0.93 0.59 6.17
N ASP A 119 -0.08 -0.40 6.42
CA ASP A 119 -0.04 -1.16 7.66
C ASP A 119 0.79 -0.45 8.74
N ALA A 120 1.94 0.10 8.34
CA ALA A 120 2.86 0.78 9.23
C ALA A 120 3.75 1.77 8.47
N VAL A 121 4.37 2.68 9.25
CA VAL A 121 5.49 3.49 8.78
C VAL A 121 6.81 2.75 9.06
N GLY A 122 7.55 2.46 8.00
CA GLY A 122 8.91 1.95 8.05
C GLY A 122 9.96 3.06 8.07
N VAL A 123 11.20 2.68 8.36
CA VAL A 123 12.38 3.55 8.37
C VAL A 123 13.47 2.91 7.51
N VAL A 124 13.91 3.65 6.49
CA VAL A 124 15.07 3.27 5.67
C VAL A 124 16.31 3.29 6.56
N LYS A 125 16.97 2.14 6.70
CA LYS A 125 18.21 1.99 7.47
C LYS A 125 19.43 2.35 6.64
N GLU A 126 19.45 1.93 5.39
CA GLU A 126 20.59 2.10 4.51
C GLU A 126 20.14 2.10 3.04
N VAL A 127 20.84 2.86 2.21
CA VAL A 127 20.67 2.92 0.75
C VAL A 127 22.05 2.79 0.12
N ARG A 128 22.21 1.84 -0.80
CA ARG A 128 23.47 1.62 -1.52
C ARG A 128 23.21 1.42 -3.01
N LYS A 129 24.04 2.03 -3.85
CA LYS A 129 24.06 1.69 -5.28
C LYS A 129 24.83 0.38 -5.47
N VAL A 130 24.21 -0.59 -6.13
CA VAL A 130 24.79 -1.89 -6.44
C VAL A 130 24.72 -2.08 -7.95
N GLU A 131 25.85 -1.87 -8.62
CA GLU A 131 25.95 -1.81 -10.08
C GLU A 131 24.95 -0.81 -10.70
N ARG A 132 23.92 -1.33 -11.39
CA ARG A 132 22.84 -0.56 -12.02
C ARG A 132 21.59 -0.44 -11.14
N SER A 133 21.54 -1.14 -10.01
CA SER A 133 20.39 -1.18 -9.10
C SER A 133 20.67 -0.40 -7.81
N HIS A 134 19.63 -0.19 -7.02
CA HIS A 134 19.72 0.46 -5.71
C HIS A 134 19.20 -0.49 -4.64
N TRP A 135 20.09 -0.92 -3.76
CA TRP A 135 19.78 -1.75 -2.62
C TRP A 135 19.33 -0.89 -1.45
N LEU A 136 18.22 -1.25 -0.82
CA LEU A 136 17.69 -0.60 0.38
C LEU A 136 17.46 -1.63 1.47
N SER A 137 17.80 -1.28 2.71
CA SER A 137 17.36 -1.98 3.92
C SER A 137 16.37 -1.11 4.68
N ILE A 138 15.25 -1.69 5.08
CA ILE A 138 14.12 -0.98 5.69
C ILE A 138 13.64 -1.78 6.90
N SER A 139 13.53 -1.12 8.05
CA SER A 139 12.89 -1.68 9.24
C SER A 139 11.44 -1.20 9.36
N THR A 140 10.53 -2.05 9.79
CA THR A 140 9.12 -1.71 10.02
C THR A 140 8.64 -2.23 11.38
N ASP A 141 7.33 -2.11 11.68
CA ASP A 141 6.72 -2.68 12.89
C ASP A 141 6.98 -4.20 12.95
N PRO A 142 7.56 -4.74 14.03
CA PRO A 142 7.81 -6.17 14.21
C PRO A 142 6.59 -7.07 14.00
N LYS A 143 5.38 -6.57 14.23
CA LYS A 143 4.12 -7.30 13.97
C LYS A 143 3.93 -7.66 12.49
N LEU A 144 4.61 -6.96 11.58
CA LEU A 144 4.52 -7.23 10.14
C LEU A 144 5.47 -8.34 9.67
N SER A 145 6.45 -8.73 10.49
CA SER A 145 7.45 -9.77 10.13
C SER A 145 6.82 -11.08 9.66
N ILE A 146 5.71 -11.49 10.28
CA ILE A 146 4.99 -12.72 9.93
C ILE A 146 4.38 -12.74 8.53
N TYR A 147 4.24 -11.57 7.89
CA TYR A 147 3.70 -11.44 6.54
C TYR A 147 4.80 -11.24 5.48
N MET A 148 6.05 -11.12 5.90
CA MET A 148 7.19 -10.90 5.01
C MET A 148 7.93 -12.21 4.77
N VAL A 149 8.14 -12.54 3.50
CA VAL A 149 8.88 -13.74 3.10
C VAL A 149 9.91 -13.36 2.04
N GLU A 150 11.07 -14.04 2.04
CA GLU A 150 12.03 -13.87 0.96
C GLU A 150 11.39 -14.22 -0.38
N LYS A 151 11.70 -13.41 -1.40
CA LYS A 151 11.08 -13.45 -2.74
C LYS A 151 9.57 -13.15 -2.75
N GLY A 152 8.98 -12.78 -1.62
CA GLY A 152 7.61 -12.27 -1.54
C GLY A 152 7.51 -10.81 -1.99
N SER A 153 6.26 -10.37 -2.15
CA SER A 153 5.92 -9.00 -2.52
C SER A 153 5.81 -8.11 -1.27
N ILE A 154 6.20 -6.84 -1.42
CA ILE A 154 5.96 -5.80 -0.43
C ILE A 154 5.75 -4.46 -1.14
N THR A 155 4.95 -3.60 -0.55
CA THR A 155 4.72 -2.25 -1.06
C THR A 155 5.41 -1.22 -0.18
N VAL A 156 6.25 -0.38 -0.79
CA VAL A 156 6.96 0.72 -0.12
C VAL A 156 6.62 2.04 -0.81
N ASN A 157 5.95 2.97 -0.11
CA ASN A 157 5.43 4.20 -0.70
C ASN A 157 4.60 3.95 -1.99
N GLY A 158 3.79 2.88 -2.01
CA GLY A 158 3.02 2.52 -3.20
C GLY A 158 3.84 1.88 -4.32
N VAL A 159 5.14 1.59 -4.11
CA VAL A 159 5.97 0.86 -5.07
C VAL A 159 5.96 -0.62 -4.73
N SER A 160 5.49 -1.46 -5.65
CA SER A 160 5.58 -2.91 -5.58
C SER A 160 7.03 -3.36 -5.74
N LEU A 161 7.58 -4.05 -4.75
CA LEU A 161 8.95 -4.53 -4.71
C LEU A 161 9.00 -6.01 -4.30
N THR A 162 10.09 -6.68 -4.70
CA THR A 162 10.39 -8.04 -4.27
C THR A 162 11.37 -8.00 -3.10
N ILE A 163 11.00 -8.64 -2.00
CA ILE A 163 11.87 -8.83 -0.84
C ILE A 163 13.03 -9.75 -1.25
N ASN A 164 14.26 -9.29 -1.04
CA ASN A 164 15.46 -10.10 -1.26
C ASN A 164 15.88 -10.88 -0.04
N ARG A 165 15.73 -10.30 1.15
CA ARG A 165 16.06 -10.90 2.44
C ARG A 165 15.15 -10.34 3.53
N VAL A 166 14.83 -11.16 4.53
CA VAL A 166 14.10 -10.73 5.74
C VAL A 166 14.87 -11.17 6.97
N GLU A 167 15.06 -10.26 7.92
CA GLU A 167 15.65 -10.53 9.22
C GLU A 167 14.82 -9.81 10.31
N GLY A 168 13.97 -10.58 10.99
CA GLY A 168 13.00 -10.03 11.94
C GLY A 168 12.05 -9.03 11.28
N ALA A 169 12.09 -7.78 11.76
CA ALA A 169 11.27 -6.68 11.25
C ALA A 169 11.97 -5.86 10.14
N THR A 170 13.13 -6.30 9.68
CA THR A 170 13.91 -5.64 8.64
C THR A 170 13.86 -6.47 7.37
N PHE A 171 13.70 -5.80 6.24
CA PHE A 171 13.74 -6.43 4.93
C PHE A 171 14.63 -5.64 3.97
N GLU A 172 15.15 -6.34 2.98
CA GLU A 172 16.04 -5.79 1.97
C GLU A 172 15.39 -5.91 0.59
N VAL A 173 15.58 -4.90 -0.25
CA VAL A 173 15.07 -4.85 -1.63
C VAL A 173 16.12 -4.30 -2.58
N ASN A 174 16.08 -4.75 -3.84
CA ASN A 174 16.85 -4.18 -4.94
C ASN A 174 15.90 -3.51 -5.92
N ILE A 175 16.10 -2.22 -6.13
CA ILE A 175 15.29 -1.38 -7.02
C ILE A 175 16.01 -1.24 -8.35
N VAL A 176 15.34 -1.64 -9.43
CA VAL A 176 15.84 -1.48 -10.80
C VAL A 176 15.89 0.01 -11.18
N PRO A 177 16.81 0.43 -12.05
CA PRO A 177 17.07 1.85 -12.28
C PRO A 177 15.85 2.63 -12.77
N HIS A 178 14.99 2.04 -13.61
CA HIS A 178 13.77 2.71 -14.06
C HIS A 178 12.84 3.06 -12.88
N THR A 179 12.51 2.07 -12.04
CA THR A 179 11.66 2.28 -10.85
C THR A 179 12.27 3.27 -9.88
N TYR A 180 13.60 3.22 -9.68
CA TYR A 180 14.28 4.18 -8.82
C TYR A 180 14.10 5.61 -9.36
N GLU A 181 14.30 5.83 -10.66
CA GLU A 181 14.22 7.16 -11.27
C GLU A 181 12.82 7.77 -11.29
N VAL A 182 11.77 6.97 -11.47
CA VAL A 182 10.40 7.48 -11.60
C VAL A 182 9.65 7.59 -10.27
N THR A 183 10.24 7.12 -9.17
CA THR A 183 9.61 7.12 -7.84
C THR A 183 10.35 8.02 -6.85
N ASN A 184 9.69 8.34 -5.73
CA ASN A 184 10.28 9.14 -4.68
C ASN A 184 11.32 8.37 -3.86
N LEU A 185 11.51 7.07 -4.13
CA LEU A 185 12.52 6.24 -3.48
C LEU A 185 13.94 6.72 -3.77
N LYS A 186 14.18 7.39 -4.91
CA LYS A 186 15.47 8.04 -5.21
C LYS A 186 15.86 9.19 -4.29
N HIS A 187 14.88 9.75 -3.57
CA HIS A 187 15.10 10.83 -2.62
C HIS A 187 15.20 10.32 -1.18
N LYS A 188 15.09 9.00 -0.96
CA LYS A 188 15.19 8.42 0.37
C LYS A 188 16.64 8.13 0.72
N GLN A 189 16.96 8.36 1.99
CA GLN A 189 18.25 8.13 2.62
C GLN A 189 18.04 7.47 3.99
N SER A 190 19.12 7.07 4.66
CA SER A 190 19.04 6.56 6.03
C SER A 190 18.25 7.53 6.93
N GLY A 191 17.33 6.98 7.74
CA GLY A 191 16.41 7.73 8.59
C GLY A 191 15.12 8.19 7.90
N SER A 192 15.00 8.05 6.57
CA SER A 192 13.77 8.42 5.87
C SER A 192 12.62 7.50 6.26
N LYS A 193 11.44 8.10 6.47
CA LYS A 193 10.19 7.36 6.70
C LYS A 193 9.55 6.96 5.37
N VAL A 194 8.96 5.78 5.34
CA VAL A 194 8.24 5.21 4.19
C VAL A 194 6.98 4.49 4.65
N ASN A 195 5.92 4.53 3.84
CA ASN A 195 4.72 3.73 4.06
C ASN A 195 4.96 2.29 3.64
N ILE A 196 4.54 1.35 4.48
CA ILE A 196 4.64 -0.08 4.25
C ILE A 196 3.24 -0.68 4.17
N GLU A 197 2.97 -1.39 3.09
CA GLU A 197 1.83 -2.32 2.98
C GLU A 197 2.38 -3.71 2.64
N VAL A 198 2.05 -4.70 3.47
CA VAL A 198 2.42 -6.10 3.21
C VAL A 198 1.38 -6.74 2.30
N ASP A 199 1.81 -7.78 1.56
CA ASP A 199 0.94 -8.48 0.62
C ASP A 199 -0.31 -9.03 1.33
N ILE A 200 -1.48 -8.66 0.80
CA ILE A 200 -2.78 -9.09 1.30
C ILE A 200 -2.93 -10.62 1.29
N LEU A 201 -2.25 -11.33 0.38
CA LEU A 201 -2.23 -12.78 0.35
C LEU A 201 -1.61 -13.35 1.63
N GLY A 202 -0.53 -12.75 2.13
CA GLY A 202 0.10 -13.13 3.38
C GLY A 202 -0.84 -12.98 4.58
N LYS A 203 -1.61 -11.89 4.62
CA LYS A 203 -2.64 -11.66 5.66
C LYS A 203 -3.74 -12.71 5.62
N TYR A 204 -4.24 -13.07 4.43
CA TYR A 204 -5.27 -14.10 4.30
C TYR A 204 -4.76 -15.49 4.72
N VAL A 205 -3.54 -15.87 4.28
CA VAL A 205 -2.92 -17.14 4.69
C VAL A 205 -2.79 -17.21 6.21
N TYR A 206 -2.23 -16.17 6.83
CA TYR A 206 -2.10 -16.08 8.28
C TYR A 206 -3.47 -16.14 8.99
N SER A 207 -4.48 -15.40 8.50
CA SER A 207 -5.82 -15.41 9.08
C SER A 207 -6.48 -16.79 9.01
N ILE A 208 -6.25 -17.55 7.92
CA ILE A 208 -6.82 -18.90 7.77
C ILE A 208 -6.13 -19.86 8.73
N LEU A 209 -4.79 -19.83 8.82
CA LEU A 209 -4.02 -20.72 9.67
C LEU A 209 -4.32 -20.49 11.16
N THR A 210 -4.45 -19.23 11.58
CA THR A 210 -4.79 -18.87 12.97
C THR A 210 -6.22 -19.27 13.32
N LYS A 211 -7.21 -18.90 12.50
CA LYS A 211 -8.60 -19.30 12.73
C LYS A 211 -8.80 -20.82 12.69
N ARG A 212 -8.00 -21.57 11.91
CA ARG A 212 -8.02 -23.04 11.91
C ARG A 212 -7.42 -23.66 13.18
N ALA A 213 -6.42 -23.02 13.78
CA ALA A 213 -5.93 -23.43 15.08
C ALA A 213 -6.97 -23.18 16.19
N ASP A 214 -7.80 -22.14 16.03
CA ASP A 214 -8.85 -21.77 16.99
C ASP A 214 -10.19 -22.49 16.76
N LEU A 215 -10.42 -23.06 15.58
CA LEU A 215 -11.53 -23.98 15.38
C LEU A 215 -11.28 -25.21 16.26
N PRO A 216 -12.26 -25.68 17.04
CA PRO A 216 -12.17 -27.02 17.58
C PRO A 216 -12.04 -27.94 16.36
N LEU A 217 -10.81 -28.38 16.07
CA LEU A 217 -10.63 -29.62 15.36
C LEU A 217 -11.54 -30.56 16.11
N ASN A 218 -12.55 -31.09 15.43
CA ASN A 218 -13.27 -32.24 15.92
C ASN A 218 -12.22 -33.36 15.96
N ARG A 219 -11.32 -33.32 16.97
CA ARG A 219 -10.45 -34.40 17.39
C ARG A 219 -11.29 -35.37 18.20
N GLU A 220 -12.47 -35.70 17.69
CA GLU A 220 -12.80 -37.10 17.62
C GLU A 220 -11.88 -37.71 16.56
N SER A 221 -10.58 -37.83 16.88
CA SER A 221 -9.92 -39.05 16.44
C SER A 221 -10.75 -40.13 17.10
N GLY A 222 -11.69 -40.69 16.34
CA GLY A 222 -12.56 -41.78 16.78
C GLY A 222 -11.77 -43.06 17.09
N LEU A 223 -10.48 -42.95 17.38
CA LEU A 223 -9.55 -43.94 17.90
C LEU A 223 -9.32 -43.59 19.37
N THR A 224 -10.07 -44.25 20.24
CA THR A 224 -9.76 -44.34 21.67
C THR A 224 -9.06 -45.66 21.93
N LEU A 225 -8.30 -45.77 23.02
CA LEU A 225 -7.72 -47.06 23.45
C LEU A 225 -8.80 -48.16 23.55
N LYS A 226 -9.99 -47.79 24.05
CA LYS A 226 -11.16 -48.68 24.10
C LYS A 226 -11.62 -49.16 22.71
N LYS A 227 -11.60 -48.30 21.69
CA LYS A 227 -11.93 -48.71 20.32
C LYS A 227 -10.84 -49.58 19.69
N LEU A 228 -9.57 -49.35 20.04
CA LEU A 228 -8.47 -50.21 19.61
C LEU A 228 -8.62 -51.63 20.18
N GLU A 229 -8.97 -51.73 21.47
CA GLU A 229 -9.31 -53.01 22.12
C GLU A 229 -10.53 -53.68 21.45
N GLU A 230 -11.59 -52.92 21.15
CA GLU A 230 -12.77 -53.42 20.43
C GLU A 230 -12.45 -53.91 18.99
N TYR A 231 -11.43 -53.33 18.34
CA TYR A 231 -10.95 -53.76 17.01
C TYR A 231 -9.83 -54.81 17.06
N GLY A 232 -9.45 -55.30 18.24
CA GLY A 232 -8.48 -56.39 18.42
C GLY A 232 -7.01 -55.98 18.34
N TRP A 233 -6.70 -54.71 18.63
CA TRP A 233 -5.32 -54.20 18.77
C TRP A 233 -4.95 -53.99 20.24
#